data_AF-A0A3E3E1R2-F1
#
_entry.id   AF-A0A3E3E1R2-F1
#
_cell.length_a   1.000
_cell.length_b   1.000
_cell.length_c   1.000
_cell.angle_alpha   90.00
_cell.angle_beta   90.00
_cell.angle_gamma   90.00
#
_symmetry.space_group_name_H-M   'P 1'
#
loop_
_entity.id
_entity.type
_entity.pdbx_description
1 polymer ?
#
loop_
_entity_poly.entity_id
_entity_poly.type
_entity_poly.pdbx_seq_one_letter_code
_entity_poly.pdbx_strand_id
1 'polypeptide(L)'
;MKVINIPASVRYLPYENEDDDFTFFGSLEKINVSFSNKFYSSYGGVLYNKSKTYLIVYPNFKKDKSYKIPNTVNKLSFIINDYLENITLPDNLGKGYYYFFNSFEKLKSVSASKKSKNYYSKNGVLFNKERDTLIYYPAGKKSKKYTIPSIVKKVVIGSMSNKYLQELVISRNVTKIGEENFIEGNLKKIIVHSPNVKYGELCFYGNKGKIKFYGLLNSTTQKYAKKNNYYFKAIKLKYPTVKVKSTKKKTAVISYKKVSGAKKYNIYRKTAKGKYKLIKTTNKSSYKDKGLKSKKTYYYKVKSIGNKLKSDASKAVKVKIK
;
A
#
# COMPACT_ATOMS: atom_id res chain seq x y z
N MET A 1 -11.33 -21.85 29.29
CA MET A 1 -12.21 -21.06 30.18
C MET A 1 -12.87 -19.98 29.36
N LYS A 2 -14.21 -19.86 29.38
CA LYS A 2 -14.96 -18.93 28.51
C LYS A 2 -15.17 -17.54 29.10
N VAL A 3 -15.29 -17.45 30.41
CA VAL A 3 -15.53 -16.18 31.11
C VAL A 3 -14.54 -16.04 32.25
N ILE A 4 -13.92 -14.88 32.36
CA ILE A 4 -13.09 -14.48 33.51
C ILE A 4 -13.82 -13.39 34.28
N ASN A 5 -13.86 -13.50 35.60
CA ASN A 5 -14.39 -12.47 36.49
C ASN A 5 -13.25 -11.89 37.32
N ILE A 6 -12.93 -10.62 37.13
CA ILE A 6 -11.88 -9.92 37.87
C ILE A 6 -12.53 -9.21 39.07
N PRO A 7 -12.23 -9.63 40.32
CA PRO A 7 -12.81 -9.02 41.51
C PRO A 7 -12.22 -7.65 41.82
N ALA A 8 -12.82 -6.94 42.77
CA ALA A 8 -12.38 -5.60 43.18
C ALA A 8 -10.95 -5.56 43.75
N SER A 9 -10.48 -6.68 44.33
CA SER A 9 -9.18 -6.81 44.98
C SER A 9 -7.99 -6.91 44.02
N VAL A 10 -8.20 -7.26 42.75
CA VAL A 10 -7.10 -7.41 41.78
C VAL A 10 -6.47 -6.06 41.46
N ARG A 11 -5.18 -5.94 41.75
CA ARG A 11 -4.37 -4.72 41.55
C ARG A 11 -3.39 -4.81 40.40
N TYR A 12 -2.98 -6.03 40.07
CA TYR A 12 -1.99 -6.33 39.04
C TYR A 12 -2.43 -7.56 38.26
N LEU A 13 -2.26 -7.51 36.95
CA LEU A 13 -2.32 -8.67 36.07
C LEU A 13 -0.89 -8.87 35.54
N PRO A 14 -0.37 -10.12 35.52
CA PRO A 14 1.00 -10.42 35.07
C PRO A 14 1.39 -9.81 33.72
N TYR A 15 0.38 -9.53 32.89
CA TYR A 15 0.48 -9.29 31.46
C TYR A 15 0.53 -7.79 31.10
N GLU A 16 1.11 -6.95 31.98
CA GLU A 16 1.34 -5.53 31.71
C GLU A 16 2.67 -5.25 30.99
N ASN A 17 3.56 -6.24 30.92
CA ASN A 17 4.82 -6.21 30.17
C ASN A 17 4.67 -6.86 28.78
N GLU A 18 5.45 -6.40 27.81
CA GLU A 18 5.27 -6.71 26.37
C GLU A 18 5.48 -8.18 25.98
N ASP A 19 5.99 -9.01 26.88
CA ASP A 19 6.37 -10.40 26.63
C ASP A 19 5.34 -11.44 27.14
N ASP A 20 4.34 -11.01 27.90
CA ASP A 20 3.39 -11.90 28.56
C ASP A 20 2.05 -11.94 27.80
N ASP A 21 1.78 -13.06 27.14
CA ASP A 21 0.62 -13.24 26.28
C ASP A 21 -0.57 -13.84 27.03
N PHE A 22 -1.78 -13.28 26.84
CA PHE A 22 -3.05 -13.81 27.39
C PHE A 22 -3.50 -15.09 26.65
N THR A 23 -2.61 -15.75 25.90
CA THR A 23 -2.87 -16.94 25.09
C THR A 23 -3.21 -18.19 25.89
N PHE A 24 -2.99 -18.20 27.20
CA PHE A 24 -3.37 -19.32 28.07
C PHE A 24 -4.88 -19.62 28.08
N PHE A 25 -5.73 -18.64 27.73
CA PHE A 25 -7.17 -18.88 27.64
C PHE A 25 -7.60 -19.14 26.20
N GLY A 26 -7.34 -20.35 25.69
CA GLY A 26 -7.70 -20.79 24.34
C GLY A 26 -9.20 -20.85 24.01
N SER A 27 -10.08 -20.25 24.83
CA SER A 27 -11.54 -20.21 24.60
C SER A 27 -12.22 -18.98 25.22
N LEU A 28 -11.48 -17.89 25.49
CA LEU A 28 -12.03 -16.73 26.20
C LEU A 28 -13.01 -15.95 25.35
N GLU A 29 -14.26 -15.84 25.81
CA GLU A 29 -15.34 -15.13 25.12
C GLU A 29 -15.65 -13.77 25.79
N LYS A 30 -15.44 -13.68 27.11
CA LYS A 30 -15.82 -12.50 27.91
C LYS A 30 -14.95 -12.33 29.15
N ILE A 31 -14.64 -11.07 29.48
CA ILE A 31 -14.06 -10.69 30.77
C ILE A 31 -15.02 -9.75 31.48
N ASN A 32 -15.39 -10.06 32.72
CA ASN A 32 -16.12 -9.15 33.60
C ASN A 32 -15.15 -8.57 34.62
N VAL A 33 -15.35 -7.31 35.00
CA VAL A 33 -14.56 -6.64 36.03
C VAL A 33 -15.52 -6.04 37.04
N SER A 34 -15.29 -6.26 38.33
CA SER A 34 -16.06 -5.64 39.40
C SER A 34 -16.05 -4.11 39.26
N PHE A 35 -17.20 -3.47 39.46
CA PHE A 35 -17.32 -2.01 39.37
C PHE A 35 -16.36 -1.29 40.33
N SER A 36 -16.17 -1.87 41.52
CA SER A 36 -15.30 -1.34 42.58
C SER A 36 -13.81 -1.61 42.33
N ASN A 37 -13.43 -2.35 41.28
CA ASN A 37 -12.01 -2.52 40.94
C ASN A 37 -11.41 -1.15 40.56
N LYS A 38 -10.29 -0.77 41.18
CA LYS A 38 -9.67 0.56 41.01
C LYS A 38 -8.73 0.66 39.80
N PHE A 39 -8.31 -0.46 39.22
CA PHE A 39 -7.24 -0.53 38.22
C PHE A 39 -7.71 -0.93 36.82
N TYR A 40 -8.79 -1.70 36.74
CA TYR A 40 -9.29 -2.26 35.50
C TYR A 40 -10.77 -1.93 35.28
N SER A 41 -11.20 -2.05 34.02
CA SER A 41 -12.60 -1.99 33.66
C SER A 41 -12.90 -2.95 32.51
N SER A 42 -14.13 -3.45 32.45
CA SER A 42 -14.63 -4.18 31.29
C SER A 42 -15.71 -3.37 30.59
N TYR A 43 -15.65 -3.35 29.26
CA TYR A 43 -16.70 -2.78 28.41
C TYR A 43 -17.02 -3.75 27.28
N GLY A 44 -18.25 -4.25 27.22
CA GLY A 44 -18.65 -5.23 26.21
C GLY A 44 -17.90 -6.57 26.30
N GLY A 45 -17.37 -6.91 27.49
CA GLY A 45 -16.57 -8.12 27.71
C GLY A 45 -15.08 -7.98 27.35
N VAL A 46 -14.63 -6.78 26.97
CA VAL A 46 -13.23 -6.46 26.64
C VAL A 46 -12.57 -5.78 27.83
N LEU A 47 -11.33 -6.16 28.15
CA LEU A 47 -10.59 -5.65 29.30
C LEU A 47 -9.76 -4.42 28.94
N TYR A 48 -9.80 -3.45 29.84
CA TYR A 48 -9.04 -2.20 29.78
C TYR A 48 -8.45 -1.86 31.14
N ASN A 49 -7.51 -0.92 31.16
CA ASN A 49 -7.24 -0.16 32.37
C ASN A 49 -8.47 0.66 32.80
N LYS A 50 -8.49 1.16 34.04
CA LYS A 50 -9.65 1.84 34.63
C LYS A 50 -10.11 3.05 33.79
N SER A 51 -9.16 3.81 33.25
CA SER A 51 -9.42 5.00 32.42
C SER A 51 -9.76 4.69 30.96
N LYS A 52 -9.72 3.42 30.53
CA LYS A 52 -9.95 2.98 29.14
C LYS A 52 -9.02 3.64 28.11
N THR A 53 -7.79 3.96 28.52
CA THR A 53 -6.73 4.45 27.64
C THR A 53 -5.83 3.33 27.11
N TYR A 54 -5.84 2.17 27.77
CA TYR A 54 -5.10 0.98 27.39
C TYR A 54 -6.07 -0.18 27.17
N LEU A 55 -6.15 -0.71 25.95
CA LEU A 55 -6.85 -1.97 25.68
C LEU A 55 -5.89 -3.11 26.01
N ILE A 56 -6.24 -3.89 27.04
CA ILE A 56 -5.39 -4.95 27.60
C ILE A 56 -5.73 -6.31 26.99
N VAL A 57 -7.01 -6.66 26.88
CA VAL A 57 -7.41 -7.94 26.27
C VAL A 57 -8.69 -7.77 25.48
N TYR A 58 -8.63 -8.14 24.20
CA TYR A 58 -9.82 -8.51 23.45
C TYR A 58 -9.91 -10.05 23.44
N PRO A 59 -11.00 -10.66 23.95
CA PRO A 59 -11.07 -12.11 24.06
C PRO A 59 -10.91 -12.81 22.69
N ASN A 60 -10.03 -13.81 22.61
CA ASN A 60 -9.69 -14.51 21.37
C ASN A 60 -10.88 -15.28 20.75
N PHE A 61 -11.82 -15.73 21.56
CA PHE A 61 -13.06 -16.42 21.13
C PHE A 61 -14.29 -15.52 21.09
N LYS A 62 -14.16 -14.22 21.37
CA LYS A 62 -15.25 -13.27 21.15
C LYS A 62 -15.56 -13.18 19.65
N LYS A 63 -16.79 -13.55 19.27
CA LYS A 63 -17.20 -13.82 17.88
C LYS A 63 -17.66 -12.60 17.08
N ASP A 64 -17.55 -11.39 17.64
CA ASP A 64 -17.95 -10.18 16.94
C ASP A 64 -17.21 -10.07 15.60
N LYS A 65 -17.92 -9.62 14.56
CA LYS A 65 -17.34 -9.42 13.22
C LYS A 65 -16.66 -8.07 13.06
N SER A 66 -17.01 -7.12 13.90
CA SER A 66 -16.47 -5.77 13.85
C SER A 66 -16.23 -5.23 15.23
N TYR A 67 -15.15 -4.48 15.38
CA TYR A 67 -14.85 -3.82 16.63
C TYR A 67 -14.34 -2.39 16.41
N LYS A 68 -14.98 -1.44 17.08
CA LYS A 68 -14.55 -0.05 17.13
C LYS A 68 -13.87 0.19 18.47
N ILE A 69 -12.54 0.34 18.42
CA ILE A 69 -11.76 0.64 19.60
C ILE A 69 -12.17 2.04 20.11
N PRO A 70 -12.49 2.21 21.40
CA PRO A 70 -12.89 3.51 21.94
C PRO A 70 -11.83 4.59 21.72
N ASN A 71 -12.25 5.82 21.40
CA ASN A 71 -11.34 6.94 21.12
C ASN A 71 -10.47 7.37 22.32
N THR A 72 -10.82 6.94 23.53
CA THR A 72 -10.00 7.11 24.74
C THR A 72 -8.72 6.29 24.68
N VAL A 73 -8.70 5.19 23.91
CA VAL A 73 -7.56 4.28 23.81
C VAL A 73 -6.43 4.92 23.02
N ASN A 74 -5.24 4.94 23.61
CA ASN A 74 -3.99 5.38 23.00
C ASN A 74 -2.90 4.30 22.99
N LYS A 75 -3.07 3.23 23.78
CA LYS A 75 -2.19 2.06 23.85
C LYS A 75 -2.97 0.75 23.61
N LEU A 76 -2.36 -0.19 22.89
CA LEU A 76 -2.87 -1.55 22.69
C LEU A 76 -1.84 -2.56 23.18
N SER A 77 -2.31 -3.66 23.75
CA SER A 77 -1.52 -4.85 24.04
C SER A 77 -1.38 -5.71 22.78
N PHE A 78 -0.61 -6.80 22.89
CA PHE A 78 -0.69 -7.89 21.92
C PHE A 78 -2.04 -8.63 22.08
N ILE A 79 -2.76 -8.78 20.97
CA ILE A 79 -4.12 -9.32 20.96
C ILE A 79 -4.24 -10.28 19.78
N ILE A 80 -4.79 -11.47 20.02
CA ILE A 80 -5.16 -12.43 18.98
C ILE A 80 -6.68 -12.60 18.98
N ASN A 81 -7.30 -12.66 17.80
CA ASN A 81 -8.71 -13.03 17.66
C ASN A 81 -9.02 -13.64 16.29
N ASP A 82 -9.71 -14.78 16.31
CA ASP A 82 -9.96 -15.58 15.11
C ASP A 82 -11.24 -15.20 14.35
N TYR A 83 -11.98 -14.20 14.81
CA TYR A 83 -13.35 -13.92 14.36
C TYR A 83 -13.53 -12.53 13.74
N LEU A 84 -12.74 -11.56 14.18
CA LEU A 84 -12.84 -10.17 13.74
C LEU A 84 -12.52 -10.05 12.26
N GLU A 85 -13.43 -9.39 11.55
CA GLU A 85 -13.30 -9.09 10.14
C GLU A 85 -13.05 -7.60 9.90
N ASN A 86 -13.39 -6.73 10.84
CA ASN A 86 -13.23 -5.28 10.70
C ASN A 86 -12.81 -4.63 12.02
N ILE A 87 -11.76 -3.81 11.97
CA ILE A 87 -11.33 -3.00 13.13
C ILE A 87 -11.38 -1.52 12.77
N THR A 88 -11.89 -0.70 13.67
CA THR A 88 -11.80 0.77 13.60
C THR A 88 -10.88 1.28 14.69
N LEU A 89 -9.80 1.95 14.30
CA LEU A 89 -8.77 2.47 15.19
C LEU A 89 -9.22 3.78 15.86
N PRO A 90 -8.74 4.05 17.09
CA PRO A 90 -9.00 5.31 17.76
C PRO A 90 -8.10 6.42 17.21
N ASP A 91 -8.56 7.67 17.35
CA ASP A 91 -7.88 8.81 16.72
C ASP A 91 -6.49 9.11 17.32
N ASN A 92 -6.29 8.78 18.60
CA ASN A 92 -5.06 9.07 19.36
C ASN A 92 -4.13 7.86 19.53
N LEU A 93 -4.36 6.76 18.78
CA LEU A 93 -3.52 5.58 18.87
C LEU A 93 -2.04 5.91 18.59
N GLY A 94 -1.14 5.47 19.47
CA GLY A 94 0.32 5.57 19.27
C GLY A 94 0.82 4.86 18.02
N LYS A 95 2.10 5.04 17.67
CA LYS A 95 2.76 4.28 16.59
C LYS A 95 3.29 2.94 17.12
N GLY A 96 3.79 2.07 16.25
CA GLY A 96 4.47 0.82 16.65
C GLY A 96 3.64 -0.45 16.52
N TYR A 97 2.34 -0.35 16.23
CA TYR A 97 1.44 -1.51 16.10
C TYR A 97 1.49 -2.22 14.73
N TYR A 98 2.68 -2.46 14.18
CA TYR A 98 2.81 -3.10 12.87
C TYR A 98 2.58 -4.62 12.92
N TYR A 99 3.02 -5.31 13.98
CA TYR A 99 2.72 -6.74 14.17
C TYR A 99 1.33 -7.01 14.73
N PHE A 100 0.73 -6.03 15.42
CA PHE A 100 -0.59 -6.17 16.03
C PHE A 100 -1.63 -6.75 15.06
N PHE A 101 -1.64 -6.30 13.81
CA PHE A 101 -2.64 -6.73 12.83
C PHE A 101 -2.39 -8.12 12.24
N ASN A 102 -1.20 -8.69 12.42
CA ASN A 102 -0.88 -10.03 11.92
C ASN A 102 -1.60 -11.11 12.75
N SER A 103 -2.01 -10.79 13.97
CA SER A 103 -2.76 -11.64 14.90
C SER A 103 -4.25 -11.80 14.57
N PHE A 104 -4.71 -11.31 13.41
CA PHE A 104 -6.11 -11.34 12.99
C PHE A 104 -6.28 -11.95 11.58
N GLU A 105 -6.36 -13.28 11.49
CA GLU A 105 -6.39 -14.00 10.21
C GLU A 105 -7.62 -13.68 9.33
N LYS A 106 -8.77 -13.39 9.96
CA LYS A 106 -10.03 -13.11 9.25
C LYS A 106 -10.23 -11.64 8.92
N LEU A 107 -9.30 -10.76 9.29
CA LEU A 107 -9.43 -9.32 9.13
C LEU A 107 -9.52 -8.95 7.65
N LYS A 108 -10.66 -8.37 7.24
CA LYS A 108 -10.96 -7.91 5.88
C LYS A 108 -10.68 -6.43 5.71
N SER A 109 -10.77 -5.65 6.80
CA SER A 109 -10.52 -4.22 6.77
C SER A 109 -10.01 -3.66 8.11
N VAL A 110 -9.16 -2.65 8.02
CA VAL A 110 -8.83 -1.74 9.11
C VAL A 110 -9.19 -0.33 8.67
N SER A 111 -9.92 0.39 9.52
CA SER A 111 -10.30 1.78 9.27
C SER A 111 -9.70 2.72 10.31
N ALA A 112 -9.33 3.90 9.83
CA ALA A 112 -8.80 5.01 10.62
C ALA A 112 -9.54 6.27 10.16
N SER A 113 -10.05 7.05 11.11
CA SER A 113 -10.77 8.28 10.83
C SER A 113 -9.83 9.35 10.25
N LYS A 114 -10.40 10.39 9.62
CA LYS A 114 -9.62 11.55 9.13
C LYS A 114 -8.89 12.29 10.27
N LYS A 115 -9.43 12.23 11.49
CA LYS A 115 -8.87 12.86 12.70
C LYS A 115 -7.70 12.07 13.31
N SER A 116 -7.49 10.82 12.88
CA SER A 116 -6.39 10.01 13.41
C SER A 116 -5.05 10.71 13.26
N LYS A 117 -4.27 10.79 14.34
CA LYS A 117 -2.98 11.48 14.37
C LYS A 117 -1.92 10.75 13.55
N ASN A 118 -1.90 9.42 13.65
CA ASN A 118 -0.80 8.60 13.15
C ASN A 118 -1.15 7.74 11.94
N TYR A 119 -2.45 7.54 11.66
CA TYR A 119 -2.90 6.56 10.69
C TYR A 119 -3.77 7.16 9.59
N TYR A 120 -3.74 6.50 8.44
CA TYR A 120 -4.64 6.74 7.34
C TYR A 120 -5.10 5.39 6.80
N SER A 121 -6.39 5.27 6.47
CA SER A 121 -6.94 4.07 5.85
C SER A 121 -7.55 4.39 4.50
N LYS A 122 -7.46 3.45 3.57
CA LYS A 122 -8.17 3.52 2.30
C LYS A 122 -8.59 2.14 1.85
N ASN A 123 -9.89 1.96 1.61
CA ASN A 123 -10.47 0.68 1.17
C ASN A 123 -10.09 -0.51 2.08
N GLY A 124 -9.99 -0.24 3.39
CA GLY A 124 -9.62 -1.21 4.42
C GLY A 124 -8.12 -1.49 4.57
N VAL A 125 -7.25 -0.86 3.77
CA VAL A 125 -5.79 -0.98 3.89
C VAL A 125 -5.24 0.16 4.75
N LEU A 126 -4.32 -0.16 5.67
CA LEU A 126 -3.76 0.78 6.63
C LEU A 126 -2.40 1.31 6.18
N PHE A 127 -2.22 2.61 6.35
CA PHE A 127 -1.00 3.35 6.08
C PHE A 127 -0.67 4.26 7.27
N ASN A 128 0.55 4.78 7.32
CA ASN A 128 0.86 5.93 8.16
C ASN A 128 0.10 7.18 7.68
N LYS A 129 0.05 8.21 8.52
CA LYS A 129 -0.65 9.47 8.23
C LYS A 129 -0.18 10.12 6.92
N GLU A 130 1.11 10.08 6.65
CA GLU A 130 1.75 10.65 5.45
C GLU A 130 1.46 9.82 4.18
N ARG A 131 1.01 8.57 4.36
CA ARG A 131 0.70 7.58 3.31
C ARG A 131 1.92 7.08 2.54
N ASP A 132 3.12 7.35 3.03
CA ASP A 132 4.35 6.88 2.42
C ASP A 132 4.81 5.51 2.94
N THR A 133 4.10 4.94 3.91
CA THR A 133 4.34 3.61 4.46
C THR A 133 3.04 2.80 4.51
N LEU A 134 3.03 1.63 3.87
CA LEU A 134 1.96 0.63 4.02
C LEU A 134 2.22 -0.15 5.33
N ILE A 135 1.27 -0.06 6.26
CA ILE A 135 1.37 -0.66 7.59
C ILE A 135 0.70 -2.04 7.62
N TYR A 136 -0.44 -2.19 6.96
CA TYR A 136 -1.15 -3.46 6.96
C TYR A 136 -2.08 -3.61 5.74
N TYR A 137 -1.95 -4.74 5.05
CA TYR A 137 -2.87 -5.23 4.04
C TYR A 137 -3.64 -6.43 4.62
N PRO A 138 -4.98 -6.36 4.78
CA PRO A 138 -5.71 -7.35 5.56
C PRO A 138 -5.65 -8.78 5.04
N ALA A 139 -5.35 -9.75 5.91
CA ALA A 139 -5.18 -11.17 5.58
C ALA A 139 -6.47 -11.82 5.03
N GLY A 140 -7.63 -11.39 5.54
CA GLY A 140 -8.96 -11.81 5.10
C GLY A 140 -9.47 -11.09 3.83
N LYS A 141 -8.73 -10.12 3.29
CA LYS A 141 -9.16 -9.38 2.09
C LYS A 141 -9.10 -10.28 0.85
N LYS A 142 -10.26 -10.59 0.25
CA LYS A 142 -10.39 -11.54 -0.87
C LYS A 142 -9.96 -11.01 -2.26
N SER A 143 -9.42 -9.79 -2.33
CA SER A 143 -9.02 -9.19 -3.61
C SER A 143 -7.83 -9.93 -4.21
N LYS A 144 -8.02 -10.52 -5.41
CA LYS A 144 -6.97 -11.25 -6.13
C LYS A 144 -5.84 -10.37 -6.66
N LYS A 145 -6.07 -9.06 -6.77
CA LYS A 145 -5.10 -8.10 -7.27
C LYS A 145 -5.01 -6.89 -6.35
N TYR A 146 -3.78 -6.42 -6.13
CA TYR A 146 -3.53 -5.19 -5.40
C TYR A 146 -2.42 -4.36 -6.07
N THR A 147 -2.57 -3.04 -6.00
CA THR A 147 -1.55 -2.09 -6.45
C THR A 147 -1.14 -1.25 -5.26
N ILE A 148 0.11 -1.37 -4.83
CA ILE A 148 0.68 -0.48 -3.82
C ILE A 148 0.68 0.94 -4.42
N PRO A 149 0.02 1.93 -3.81
CA PRO A 149 -0.09 3.27 -4.37
C PRO A 149 1.28 3.94 -4.59
N SER A 150 1.39 4.79 -5.61
CA SER A 150 2.65 5.48 -5.94
C SER A 150 3.11 6.50 -4.88
N ILE A 151 2.29 6.85 -3.91
CA ILE A 151 2.71 7.69 -2.77
C ILE A 151 3.52 6.89 -1.75
N VAL A 152 3.36 5.56 -1.72
CA VAL A 152 4.07 4.66 -0.82
C VAL A 152 5.53 4.53 -1.23
N LYS A 153 6.41 4.62 -0.23
CA LYS A 153 7.85 4.38 -0.30
C LYS A 153 8.24 3.07 0.37
N LYS A 154 7.59 2.70 1.47
CA LYS A 154 7.96 1.55 2.31
C LYS A 154 6.76 0.64 2.58
N VAL A 155 7.02 -0.66 2.67
CA VAL A 155 6.08 -1.68 3.19
C VAL A 155 6.73 -2.27 4.45
N VAL A 156 5.98 -2.31 5.55
CA VAL A 156 6.48 -2.81 6.84
C VAL A 156 6.64 -4.35 6.81
N ILE A 157 7.50 -4.89 7.67
CA ILE A 157 7.68 -6.33 7.89
C ILE A 157 6.35 -7.02 8.18
N GLY A 158 6.12 -8.21 7.60
CA GLY A 158 4.91 -9.02 7.82
C GLY A 158 3.57 -8.41 7.36
N SER A 159 3.55 -7.14 6.92
CA SER A 159 2.31 -6.38 6.71
C SER A 159 1.42 -6.87 5.56
N MET A 160 1.90 -7.79 4.73
CA MET A 160 1.19 -8.28 3.54
C MET A 160 1.15 -9.81 3.45
N SER A 161 0.90 -10.51 4.57
CA SER A 161 0.53 -11.93 4.55
C SER A 161 -0.96 -12.08 4.19
N ASN A 162 -1.28 -12.45 2.95
CA ASN A 162 -2.66 -12.59 2.49
C ASN A 162 -2.79 -13.76 1.52
N LYS A 163 -3.63 -14.74 1.89
CA LYS A 163 -3.80 -15.98 1.11
C LYS A 163 -4.54 -15.84 -0.22
N TYR A 164 -5.26 -14.73 -0.43
CA TYR A 164 -6.11 -14.51 -1.60
C TYR A 164 -5.41 -13.75 -2.73
N LEU A 165 -4.32 -13.03 -2.44
CA LEU A 165 -3.62 -12.17 -3.38
C LEU A 165 -2.85 -13.01 -4.41
N GLN A 166 -3.09 -12.74 -5.70
CA GLN A 166 -2.50 -13.47 -6.83
C GLN A 166 -1.65 -12.56 -7.74
N GLU A 167 -2.01 -11.28 -7.85
CA GLU A 167 -1.26 -10.27 -8.61
C GLU A 167 -0.94 -9.04 -7.76
N LEU A 168 0.36 -8.72 -7.64
CA LEU A 168 0.83 -7.50 -6.98
C LEU A 168 1.43 -6.54 -8.00
N VAL A 169 1.06 -5.25 -7.89
CA VAL A 169 1.73 -4.17 -8.61
C VAL A 169 2.47 -3.28 -7.62
N ILE A 170 3.80 -3.29 -7.70
CA ILE A 170 4.68 -2.43 -6.91
C ILE A 170 4.91 -1.13 -7.69
N SER A 171 4.33 -0.03 -7.20
CA SER A 171 4.49 1.29 -7.81
C SER A 171 5.91 1.83 -7.70
N ARG A 172 6.25 2.80 -8.55
CA ARG A 172 7.64 3.26 -8.75
C ARG A 172 8.34 3.84 -7.54
N ASN A 173 7.62 4.48 -6.64
CA ASN A 173 8.24 5.16 -5.51
C ASN A 173 8.49 4.21 -4.34
N VAL A 174 8.03 2.95 -4.42
CA VAL A 174 8.33 1.93 -3.42
C VAL A 174 9.80 1.57 -3.54
N THR A 175 10.56 1.84 -2.49
CA THR A 175 12.01 1.59 -2.42
C THR A 175 12.38 0.50 -1.42
N LYS A 176 11.50 0.15 -0.48
CA LYS A 176 11.70 -0.92 0.49
C LYS A 176 10.43 -1.74 0.68
N ILE A 177 10.59 -3.05 0.69
CA ILE A 177 9.61 -4.02 1.21
C ILE A 177 10.31 -4.75 2.36
N GLY A 178 9.69 -4.75 3.55
CA GLY A 178 10.23 -5.41 4.74
C GLY A 178 10.29 -6.93 4.60
N GLU A 179 10.90 -7.57 5.59
CA GLU A 179 10.97 -9.03 5.67
C GLU A 179 9.59 -9.68 5.79
N GLU A 180 9.53 -10.99 5.57
CA GLU A 180 8.37 -11.86 5.87
C GLU A 180 7.02 -11.36 5.32
N ASN A 181 7.06 -10.51 4.30
CA ASN A 181 5.89 -10.19 3.52
C ASN A 181 5.58 -11.37 2.59
N PHE A 182 4.35 -11.47 2.10
CA PHE A 182 3.94 -12.48 1.09
C PHE A 182 4.42 -13.91 1.40
N ILE A 183 4.47 -14.27 2.68
CA ILE A 183 4.83 -15.63 3.13
C ILE A 183 3.69 -16.61 2.90
N GLU A 184 2.44 -16.14 2.92
CA GLU A 184 1.26 -16.94 2.60
C GLU A 184 0.73 -16.69 1.18
N GLY A 185 -0.12 -17.61 0.74
CA GLY A 185 -0.99 -17.42 -0.40
C GLY A 185 -0.53 -18.02 -1.71
N ASN A 186 -1.07 -17.47 -2.80
CA ASN A 186 -0.91 -18.00 -4.15
C ASN A 186 -0.51 -16.86 -5.10
N LEU A 187 0.50 -16.08 -4.68
CA LEU A 187 1.02 -14.97 -5.44
C LEU A 187 1.73 -15.52 -6.67
N LYS A 188 1.18 -15.25 -7.85
CA LYS A 188 1.67 -15.78 -9.13
C LYS A 188 2.39 -14.73 -9.96
N LYS A 189 2.06 -13.46 -9.78
CA LYS A 189 2.51 -12.39 -10.66
C LYS A 189 2.82 -11.12 -9.90
N ILE A 190 4.02 -10.60 -10.13
CA ILE A 190 4.45 -9.33 -9.55
C ILE A 190 4.91 -8.40 -10.67
N ILE A 191 4.27 -7.24 -10.79
CA ILE A 191 4.65 -6.18 -11.72
C ILE A 191 5.33 -5.06 -10.94
N VAL A 192 6.60 -4.80 -11.24
CA VAL A 192 7.42 -3.82 -10.52
C VAL A 192 7.75 -2.65 -11.43
N HIS A 193 7.16 -1.50 -11.12
CA HIS A 193 7.46 -0.23 -11.77
C HIS A 193 8.59 0.55 -11.08
N SER A 194 9.04 0.10 -9.90
CA SER A 194 10.18 0.67 -9.19
C SER A 194 11.49 0.14 -9.76
N PRO A 195 12.47 1.01 -10.08
CA PRO A 195 13.79 0.56 -10.53
C PRO A 195 14.62 -0.01 -9.37
N ASN A 196 14.38 0.46 -8.15
CA ASN A 196 15.22 0.21 -6.97
C ASN A 196 14.34 -0.14 -5.77
N VAL A 197 14.01 -1.42 -5.65
CA VAL A 197 13.37 -2.01 -4.47
C VAL A 197 14.41 -2.83 -3.70
N LYS A 198 14.54 -2.55 -2.40
CA LYS A 198 15.18 -3.45 -1.43
C LYS A 198 14.12 -4.40 -0.91
N TYR A 199 14.28 -5.69 -1.15
CA TYR A 199 13.41 -6.75 -0.64
C TYR A 199 14.02 -7.31 0.64
N GLY A 200 13.22 -7.37 1.71
CA GLY A 200 13.62 -8.01 2.96
C GLY A 200 13.76 -9.52 2.81
N GLU A 201 14.39 -10.13 3.82
CA GLU A 201 14.54 -11.58 3.90
C GLU A 201 13.18 -12.27 3.97
N LEU A 202 13.11 -13.49 3.41
CA LEU A 202 11.89 -14.32 3.39
C LEU A 202 10.62 -13.68 2.78
N CYS A 203 10.72 -12.49 2.17
CA CYS A 203 9.61 -11.70 1.60
C CYS A 203 8.78 -12.42 0.51
N PHE A 204 9.17 -13.61 0.04
CA PHE A 204 8.36 -14.41 -0.87
C PHE A 204 8.45 -15.91 -0.56
N TYR A 205 8.79 -16.26 0.69
CA TYR A 205 9.20 -17.62 1.05
C TYR A 205 8.15 -18.69 0.69
N GLY A 206 6.88 -18.55 1.13
CA GLY A 206 5.84 -19.53 0.79
C GLY A 206 5.33 -19.49 -0.66
N ASN A 207 5.82 -18.52 -1.46
CA ASN A 207 5.51 -18.40 -2.89
C ASN A 207 6.74 -18.71 -3.79
N LYS A 208 7.79 -19.31 -3.21
CA LYS A 208 9.03 -19.65 -3.93
C LYS A 208 8.75 -20.52 -5.15
N GLY A 209 9.39 -20.19 -6.28
CA GLY A 209 9.23 -20.89 -7.56
C GLY A 209 7.91 -20.64 -8.32
N LYS A 210 6.89 -20.05 -7.68
CA LYS A 210 5.55 -19.84 -8.29
C LYS A 210 5.40 -18.46 -8.94
N ILE A 211 6.23 -17.49 -8.55
CA ILE A 211 6.09 -16.09 -8.97
C ILE A 211 6.76 -15.83 -10.31
N LYS A 212 6.00 -15.18 -11.22
CA LYS A 212 6.52 -14.53 -12.43
C LYS A 212 6.70 -13.04 -12.18
N PHE A 213 7.95 -12.56 -12.21
CA PHE A 213 8.27 -11.15 -12.12
C PHE A 213 8.21 -10.45 -13.47
N TYR A 214 7.63 -9.25 -13.47
CA TYR A 214 7.60 -8.34 -14.60
C TYR A 214 8.19 -7.01 -14.14
N GLY A 215 9.36 -6.63 -14.64
CA GLY A 215 10.07 -5.47 -14.10
C GLY A 215 10.90 -4.72 -15.12
N LEU A 216 11.47 -3.60 -14.69
CA LEU A 216 12.35 -2.78 -15.53
C LEU A 216 13.68 -3.51 -15.76
N LEU A 217 14.24 -3.44 -16.98
CA LEU A 217 15.60 -3.91 -17.24
C LEU A 217 16.62 -3.15 -16.38
N ASN A 218 17.64 -3.86 -15.92
CA ASN A 218 18.69 -3.44 -14.99
C ASN A 218 18.17 -2.97 -13.61
N SER A 219 16.95 -3.34 -13.24
CA SER A 219 16.40 -3.03 -11.91
C SER A 219 16.96 -3.96 -10.82
N THR A 220 16.84 -3.55 -9.56
CA THR A 220 17.09 -4.45 -8.43
C THR A 220 16.16 -5.65 -8.44
N THR A 221 14.97 -5.53 -9.01
CA THR A 221 14.02 -6.66 -9.17
C THR A 221 14.53 -7.68 -10.18
N GLN A 222 15.13 -7.25 -11.29
CA GLN A 222 15.77 -8.19 -12.23
C GLN A 222 16.90 -8.95 -11.53
N LYS A 223 17.75 -8.25 -10.78
CA LYS A 223 18.85 -8.86 -10.01
C LYS A 223 18.31 -9.84 -8.96
N TYR A 224 17.26 -9.45 -8.24
CA TYR A 224 16.59 -10.28 -7.23
C TYR A 224 16.00 -11.55 -7.85
N ALA A 225 15.28 -11.42 -8.96
CA ALA A 225 14.69 -12.56 -9.66
C ALA A 225 15.76 -13.52 -10.15
N LYS A 226 16.87 -13.01 -10.74
CA LYS A 226 18.02 -13.84 -11.15
C LYS A 226 18.66 -14.56 -9.97
N LYS A 227 18.95 -13.85 -8.87
CA LYS A 227 19.58 -14.43 -7.66
C LYS A 227 18.76 -15.57 -7.05
N ASN A 228 17.44 -15.47 -7.08
CA ASN A 228 16.53 -16.41 -6.43
C ASN A 228 15.83 -17.38 -7.42
N ASN A 229 16.34 -17.48 -8.66
CA ASN A 229 15.80 -18.37 -9.70
C ASN A 229 14.30 -18.18 -10.00
N TYR A 230 13.83 -16.92 -10.03
CA TYR A 230 12.47 -16.60 -10.48
C TYR A 230 12.42 -16.25 -11.96
N TYR A 231 11.32 -16.57 -12.62
CA TYR A 231 11.00 -16.06 -13.95
C TYR A 231 10.98 -14.53 -13.94
N PHE A 232 11.63 -13.91 -14.93
CA PHE A 232 11.60 -12.46 -15.12
C PHE A 232 11.32 -12.09 -16.57
N LYS A 233 10.36 -11.19 -16.79
CA LYS A 233 10.12 -10.54 -18.08
C LYS A 233 10.26 -9.02 -17.96
N ALA A 234 11.03 -8.44 -18.87
CA ALA A 234 11.15 -7.00 -18.98
C ALA A 234 9.81 -6.35 -19.36
N ILE A 235 9.47 -5.23 -18.71
CA ILE A 235 8.34 -4.37 -19.09
C ILE A 235 8.81 -3.11 -19.82
N LYS A 236 8.02 -2.65 -20.79
CA LYS A 236 8.20 -1.33 -21.41
C LYS A 236 7.72 -0.23 -20.46
N LEU A 237 8.30 0.97 -20.60
CA LEU A 237 7.73 2.15 -19.96
C LEU A 237 6.34 2.45 -20.54
N LYS A 238 5.43 2.94 -19.71
CA LYS A 238 4.13 3.43 -20.18
C LYS A 238 4.33 4.69 -21.04
N TYR A 239 3.57 4.85 -22.11
CA TYR A 239 3.54 6.10 -22.85
C TYR A 239 2.69 7.15 -22.10
N PRO A 240 2.99 8.45 -22.24
CA PRO A 240 2.24 9.50 -21.58
C PRO A 240 0.86 9.71 -22.23
N THR A 241 -0.13 10.12 -21.42
CA THR A 241 -1.38 10.69 -21.93
C THR A 241 -1.15 12.12 -22.35
N VAL A 242 -1.25 12.41 -23.66
CA VAL A 242 -0.90 13.69 -24.27
C VAL A 242 -2.15 14.54 -24.53
N LYS A 243 -2.03 15.84 -24.30
CA LYS A 243 -2.99 16.88 -24.73
C LYS A 243 -2.25 17.94 -25.53
N VAL A 244 -2.89 18.50 -26.56
CA VAL A 244 -2.31 19.57 -27.37
C VAL A 244 -3.33 20.68 -27.57
N LYS A 245 -2.91 21.94 -27.40
CA LYS A 245 -3.76 23.12 -27.61
C LYS A 245 -3.04 24.16 -28.47
N SER A 246 -3.77 24.85 -29.34
CA SER A 246 -3.28 26.05 -30.05
C SER A 246 -4.14 27.25 -29.63
N THR A 247 -3.56 28.15 -28.84
CA THR A 247 -4.26 29.36 -28.34
C THR A 247 -3.74 30.65 -28.97
N LYS A 248 -2.51 30.65 -29.49
CA LYS A 248 -1.87 31.78 -30.18
C LYS A 248 -1.45 31.37 -31.60
N LYS A 249 -1.44 32.33 -32.54
CA LYS A 249 -0.98 32.12 -33.92
C LYS A 249 0.42 31.48 -33.92
N LYS A 250 0.67 30.60 -34.89
CA LYS A 250 1.97 29.94 -35.11
C LYS A 250 2.53 29.11 -33.93
N THR A 251 1.69 28.72 -32.96
CA THR A 251 2.13 27.93 -31.78
C THR A 251 1.20 26.78 -31.39
N ALA A 252 1.78 25.75 -30.77
CA ALA A 252 1.06 24.67 -30.09
C ALA A 252 1.70 24.36 -28.74
N VAL A 253 0.89 24.10 -27.72
CA VAL A 253 1.34 23.67 -26.39
C VAL A 253 0.99 22.21 -26.21
N ILE A 254 2.01 21.37 -26.03
CA ILE A 254 1.91 19.93 -25.79
C ILE A 254 2.10 19.73 -24.29
N SER A 255 1.15 19.08 -23.62
CA SER A 255 1.24 18.73 -22.20
C SER A 255 0.90 17.27 -21.96
N TYR A 256 1.46 16.70 -20.90
CA TYR A 256 1.26 15.30 -20.54
C TYR A 256 1.46 15.05 -19.05
N LYS A 257 0.78 14.04 -18.52
CA LYS A 257 1.03 13.58 -17.14
C LYS A 257 2.43 12.94 -17.07
N LYS A 258 3.16 13.21 -15.99
CA LYS A 258 4.47 12.57 -15.77
C LYS A 258 4.28 11.05 -15.72
N VAL A 259 5.04 10.34 -16.54
CA VAL A 259 5.08 8.88 -16.52
C VAL A 259 6.07 8.41 -15.47
N SER A 260 5.56 7.54 -14.62
CA SER A 260 6.35 6.72 -13.73
C SER A 260 7.36 5.87 -14.52
N GLY A 261 8.63 6.24 -14.44
CA GLY A 261 9.78 5.57 -15.06
C GLY A 261 10.56 6.51 -15.98
N ALA A 262 9.89 7.57 -16.46
CA ALA A 262 10.50 8.57 -17.32
C ALA A 262 11.45 9.49 -16.53
N LYS A 263 12.60 9.76 -17.13
CA LYS A 263 13.53 10.85 -16.79
C LYS A 263 13.36 12.02 -17.75
N LYS A 264 13.03 11.72 -19.00
CA LYS A 264 12.78 12.69 -20.07
C LYS A 264 11.68 12.20 -21.01
N TYR A 265 11.26 13.06 -21.91
CA TYR A 265 10.23 12.81 -22.90
C TYR A 265 10.71 13.26 -24.26
N ASN A 266 10.54 12.38 -25.24
CA ASN A 266 10.78 12.68 -26.65
C ASN A 266 9.46 13.08 -27.28
N ILE A 267 9.40 14.27 -27.86
CA ILE A 267 8.21 14.83 -28.50
C ILE A 267 8.43 14.80 -30.00
N TYR A 268 7.52 14.13 -30.70
CA TYR A 268 7.55 13.96 -32.14
C TYR A 268 6.40 14.73 -32.78
N ARG A 269 6.66 15.31 -33.96
CA ARG A 269 5.67 16.05 -34.75
C ARG A 269 5.68 15.60 -36.20
N LYS A 270 4.51 15.60 -36.84
CA LYS A 270 4.36 15.53 -38.30
C LYS A 270 3.26 16.45 -38.81
N THR A 271 3.25 16.70 -40.11
CA THR A 271 2.12 17.26 -40.87
C THR A 271 1.18 16.13 -41.33
N ALA A 272 0.08 16.47 -42.01
CA ALA A 272 -0.86 15.47 -42.55
C ALA A 272 -0.16 14.41 -43.42
N LYS A 273 0.59 14.83 -44.44
CA LYS A 273 1.29 13.97 -45.41
C LYS A 273 2.76 13.64 -45.05
N GLY A 274 3.27 14.12 -43.91
CA GLY A 274 4.69 13.95 -43.53
C GLY A 274 4.97 12.75 -42.61
N LYS A 275 6.25 12.45 -42.36
CA LYS A 275 6.72 11.49 -41.35
C LYS A 275 6.94 12.15 -39.98
N TYR A 276 6.83 11.41 -38.88
CA TYR A 276 7.13 11.91 -37.53
C TYR A 276 8.63 12.21 -37.38
N LYS A 277 8.95 13.45 -36.98
CA LYS A 277 10.31 13.88 -36.63
C LYS A 277 10.38 14.21 -35.14
N LEU A 278 11.50 13.87 -34.49
CA LEU A 278 11.78 14.30 -33.12
C LEU A 278 12.00 15.81 -33.13
N ILE A 279 11.19 16.56 -32.39
CA ILE A 279 11.31 18.03 -32.32
C ILE A 279 11.83 18.51 -30.97
N LYS A 280 11.73 17.70 -29.91
CA LYS A 280 12.27 18.04 -28.60
C LYS A 280 12.49 16.82 -27.73
N THR A 281 13.54 16.87 -26.93
CA THR A 281 13.72 16.06 -25.72
C THR A 281 13.66 16.98 -24.50
N THR A 282 12.85 16.66 -23.49
CA THR A 282 12.70 17.50 -22.28
C THR A 282 12.40 16.68 -21.03
N ASN A 283 12.81 17.16 -19.86
CA ASN A 283 12.42 16.61 -18.56
C ASN A 283 11.13 17.25 -18.00
N LYS A 284 10.61 18.31 -18.64
CA LYS A 284 9.36 18.97 -18.28
C LYS A 284 8.16 18.14 -18.74
N SER A 285 7.01 18.34 -18.11
CA SER A 285 5.73 17.71 -18.48
C SER A 285 4.94 18.51 -19.53
N SER A 286 5.58 19.51 -20.14
CA SER A 286 5.00 20.33 -21.20
C SER A 286 6.09 20.91 -22.11
N TYR A 287 5.69 21.25 -23.33
CA TYR A 287 6.54 21.92 -24.33
C TYR A 287 5.70 22.85 -25.21
N LYS A 288 6.24 24.03 -25.50
CA LYS A 288 5.64 25.02 -26.41
C LYS A 288 6.38 24.96 -27.74
N ASP A 289 5.71 24.43 -28.75
CA ASP A 289 6.18 24.38 -30.13
C ASP A 289 5.83 25.70 -30.84
N LYS A 290 6.84 26.36 -31.42
CA LYS A 290 6.73 27.69 -32.05
C LYS A 290 7.09 27.59 -33.55
N GLY A 291 6.83 28.66 -34.31
CA GLY A 291 7.19 28.74 -35.72
C GLY A 291 6.32 27.86 -36.64
N LEU A 292 5.10 27.53 -36.21
CA LEU A 292 4.17 26.73 -36.99
C LEU A 292 3.45 27.59 -38.04
N LYS A 293 3.02 26.99 -39.15
CA LYS A 293 2.19 27.70 -40.15
C LYS A 293 0.75 27.80 -39.64
N SER A 294 0.16 29.00 -39.66
CA SER A 294 -1.25 29.21 -39.31
C SER A 294 -2.18 28.42 -40.22
N LYS A 295 -3.35 28.05 -39.69
CA LYS A 295 -4.37 27.22 -40.35
C LYS A 295 -3.91 25.80 -40.73
N LYS A 296 -2.64 25.43 -40.53
CA LYS A 296 -2.14 24.06 -40.79
C LYS A 296 -2.43 23.10 -39.63
N THR A 297 -2.59 21.82 -39.97
CA THR A 297 -2.76 20.74 -38.99
C THR A 297 -1.45 20.00 -38.73
N TYR A 298 -1.15 19.81 -37.44
CA TYR A 298 0.00 19.04 -36.97
C TYR A 298 -0.46 17.92 -36.04
N TYR A 299 0.33 16.86 -36.00
CA TYR A 299 0.09 15.68 -35.17
C TYR A 299 1.28 15.46 -34.26
N TYR A 300 1.00 15.21 -32.98
CA TYR A 300 2.03 15.02 -31.96
C TYR A 300 1.94 13.63 -31.35
N LYS A 301 3.11 13.05 -31.08
CA LYS A 301 3.29 11.84 -30.28
C LYS A 301 4.38 12.09 -29.25
N VAL A 302 4.25 11.49 -28.07
CA VAL A 302 5.27 11.61 -27.01
C VAL A 302 5.67 10.21 -26.53
N LYS A 303 6.98 10.01 -26.33
CA LYS A 303 7.55 8.81 -25.70
C LYS A 303 8.16 9.15 -24.35
N SER A 304 7.92 8.31 -23.36
CA SER A 304 8.63 8.31 -22.07
C SER A 304 10.00 7.69 -22.24
N ILE A 305 11.03 8.35 -21.72
CA ILE A 305 12.42 7.87 -21.79
C ILE A 305 12.97 7.81 -20.37
N GLY A 306 13.30 6.61 -19.90
CA GLY A 306 14.04 6.35 -18.66
C GLY A 306 15.55 6.32 -18.92
N ASN A 307 16.32 5.67 -18.03
CA ASN A 307 17.77 5.52 -18.22
C ASN A 307 18.09 4.74 -19.51
N LYS A 308 17.76 3.44 -19.55
CA LYS A 308 17.94 2.55 -20.71
C LYS A 308 16.60 2.05 -21.30
N LEU A 309 15.50 2.74 -20.98
CA LEU A 309 14.15 2.30 -21.34
C LEU A 309 13.42 3.37 -22.14
N LYS A 310 12.59 2.93 -23.08
CA LYS A 310 11.72 3.79 -23.89
C LYS A 310 10.31 3.19 -23.88
N SER A 311 9.30 4.05 -23.81
CA SER A 311 7.94 3.61 -24.11
C SER A 311 7.73 3.51 -25.62
N ASP A 312 6.66 2.82 -26.02
CA ASP A 312 6.05 3.07 -27.31
C ASP A 312 5.57 4.54 -27.41
N ALA A 313 5.21 5.00 -28.60
CA ALA A 313 4.69 6.35 -28.76
C ALA A 313 3.24 6.44 -28.27
N SER A 314 2.85 7.57 -27.67
CA SER A 314 1.45 7.84 -27.38
C SER A 314 0.57 7.73 -28.63
N LYS A 315 -0.75 7.60 -28.43
CA LYS A 315 -1.71 7.89 -29.51
C LYS A 315 -1.43 9.28 -30.08
N ALA A 316 -1.62 9.43 -31.39
CA ALA A 316 -1.42 10.70 -32.07
C ALA A 316 -2.50 11.70 -31.63
N VAL A 317 -2.10 12.92 -31.28
CA VAL A 317 -3.02 14.03 -30.98
C VAL A 317 -2.89 15.07 -32.07
N LYS A 318 -4.00 15.39 -32.74
CA LYS A 318 -4.06 16.39 -33.81
C LYS A 318 -4.37 17.78 -33.25
N VAL A 319 -3.83 18.83 -33.87
CA VAL A 319 -4.17 20.23 -33.59
C VAL A 319 -4.11 21.04 -34.88
N LYS A 320 -5.13 21.87 -35.13
CA LYS A 320 -5.11 22.91 -36.17
C LYS A 320 -4.60 24.20 -35.55
N ILE A 321 -3.63 24.84 -36.18
CA ILE A 321 -3.01 26.06 -35.65
C ILE A 321 -3.89 27.27 -35.95
N LYS A 322 -4.10 28.12 -34.93
CA LYS A 322 -4.82 29.38 -35.07
C LYS A 322 -4.16 30.32 -36.09
#